data_AF-A0A316S6S9-F1
#
_entry.id   AF-A0A316S6S9-F1
#
_cell.length_a   1.000
_cell.length_b   1.000
_cell.length_c   1.000
_cell.angle_alpha   90.00
_cell.angle_beta   90.00
_cell.angle_gamma   90.00
#
_symmetry.space_group_name_H-M   'P 1'
#
loop_
_entity.id
_entity.type
_entity.pdbx_description
1 polymer ?
#
loop_
_entity_poly.entity_id
_entity_poly.type
_entity_poly.pdbx_seq_one_letter_code
_entity_poly.pdbx_strand_id
1 'polypeptide(L)' 'MKQLSISDYARELQELGCTGETAAEILNLLRQNQYEAASALLKRHKQQLLAELHNAGQKVDLLDFLLYQIKNHPHND' A
#
# COMPACT_ATOMS: atom_id res chain seq x y z
N MET A 1 -4.33 -25.39 4.01
CA MET A 1 -4.42 -23.97 3.58
C MET A 1 -5.72 -23.83 2.82
N LYS A 2 -6.60 -22.88 3.16
CA LYS A 2 -7.87 -22.69 2.42
C LYS A 2 -7.55 -22.17 1.02
N GLN A 3 -8.10 -22.80 0.01
CA GLN A 3 -8.08 -22.28 -1.35
C GLN A 3 -9.11 -21.15 -1.39
N LEU A 4 -8.65 -19.90 -1.52
CA LEU A 4 -9.55 -18.76 -1.66
C LEU A 4 -10.28 -18.84 -2.99
N SER A 5 -11.57 -18.52 -2.99
CA SER A 5 -12.32 -18.35 -4.24
C SER A 5 -11.95 -17.02 -4.90
N ILE A 6 -12.22 -16.88 -6.20
CA ILE A 6 -12.03 -15.62 -6.93
C ILE A 6 -12.75 -14.44 -6.25
N SER A 7 -13.91 -14.70 -5.65
CA SER A 7 -14.67 -13.67 -4.92
C SER A 7 -13.95 -13.23 -3.64
N ASP A 8 -13.28 -14.15 -2.95
CA ASP A 8 -12.48 -13.82 -1.77
C ASP A 8 -11.27 -12.97 -2.18
N TYR A 9 -10.59 -13.33 -3.28
CA TYR A 9 -9.48 -12.52 -3.81
C TYR A 9 -9.89 -11.09 -4.15
N ALA A 10 -11.08 -10.88 -4.71
CA ALA A 10 -11.53 -9.53 -5.06
C ALA A 10 -11.68 -8.63 -3.83
N ARG A 11 -12.24 -9.18 -2.74
CA ARG A 11 -12.38 -8.46 -1.47
C ARG A 11 -11.03 -8.18 -0.82
N GLU A 12 -10.17 -9.19 -0.73
CA GLU A 12 -8.84 -9.05 -0.14
C GLU A 12 -8.00 -8.01 -0.89
N LEU A 13 -8.07 -8.00 -2.23
CA LEU A 13 -7.41 -6.98 -3.06
C LEU A 13 -7.94 -5.57 -2.74
N GLN A 14 -9.25 -5.42 -2.60
CA GLN A 14 -9.85 -4.13 -2.24
C GLN A 14 -9.42 -3.66 -0.84
N GLU A 15 -9.39 -4.56 0.15
CA GLU A 15 -8.93 -4.25 1.51
C GLU A 15 -7.43 -3.87 1.54
N LEU A 16 -6.63 -4.41 0.62
CA LEU A 16 -5.21 -4.06 0.43
C LEU A 16 -4.98 -2.76 -0.38
N GLY A 17 -6.04 -2.06 -0.75
CA GLY A 17 -5.95 -0.85 -1.58
C GLY A 17 -5.61 -1.12 -3.05
N CYS A 18 -5.59 -2.38 -3.49
CA CYS A 18 -5.58 -2.69 -4.91
C CYS A 18 -6.95 -2.30 -5.48
N THR A 19 -7.02 -1.21 -6.23
CA THR A 19 -8.26 -0.72 -6.83
C THR A 19 -8.14 -0.57 -8.35
N GLY A 20 -9.28 -0.52 -9.04
CA GLY A 20 -9.34 -0.28 -10.48
C GLY A 20 -8.65 -1.37 -11.30
N GLU A 21 -7.71 -0.95 -12.15
CA GLU A 21 -7.05 -1.80 -13.14
C GLU A 21 -6.18 -2.89 -12.51
N THR A 22 -5.42 -2.59 -11.45
CA THR A 22 -4.50 -3.55 -10.81
C THR A 22 -5.25 -4.74 -10.22
N ALA A 23 -6.39 -4.50 -9.57
CA ALA A 23 -7.22 -5.57 -9.02
C ALA A 23 -7.85 -6.41 -10.13
N ALA A 24 -8.32 -5.77 -11.21
CA ALA A 24 -8.89 -6.46 -12.36
C ALA A 24 -7.86 -7.36 -13.06
N GLU A 25 -6.62 -6.88 -13.22
CA GLU A 25 -5.52 -7.63 -13.82
C GLU A 25 -5.16 -8.87 -12.99
N ILE A 26 -4.99 -8.72 -11.68
CA ILE A 26 -4.70 -9.84 -10.77
C ILE A 26 -5.83 -10.89 -10.82
N LEU A 27 -7.09 -10.46 -10.76
CA LEU A 27 -8.23 -11.38 -10.84
C LEU A 27 -8.29 -12.11 -12.20
N ASN A 28 -7.94 -11.42 -13.29
CA ASN A 28 -7.89 -12.03 -14.61
C ASN A 28 -6.79 -13.10 -14.71
N LEU A 29 -5.59 -12.80 -14.19
CA LEU A 29 -4.48 -13.76 -14.13
C LEU A 29 -4.84 -15.00 -13.29
N LEU A 30 -5.53 -14.80 -12.16
CA LEU A 30 -6.00 -15.90 -11.31
C LEU A 30 -7.03 -16.79 -12.04
N ARG A 31 -7.97 -16.20 -12.81
CA ARG A 31 -8.92 -16.96 -13.64
C ARG A 31 -8.24 -17.77 -14.74
N GLN A 32 -7.12 -17.28 -15.25
CA GLN A 32 -6.32 -17.95 -16.28
C GLN A 32 -5.30 -18.95 -15.69
N ASN A 33 -5.32 -19.20 -14.38
CA ASN A 33 -4.34 -20.02 -13.65
C ASN A 33 -2.88 -19.51 -13.78
N GLN A 34 -2.69 -18.23 -14.08
CA GLN A 34 -1.37 -17.59 -14.21
C GLN A 34 -0.90 -17.07 -12.85
N TYR A 35 -0.72 -18.00 -11.89
CA TYR A 35 -0.42 -17.67 -10.49
C TYR A 35 0.92 -16.94 -10.31
N GLU A 36 1.94 -17.27 -11.10
CA GLU A 36 3.24 -16.58 -11.03
C GLU A 36 3.14 -15.11 -11.43
N ALA A 37 2.38 -14.80 -12.48
CA ALA A 37 2.15 -13.43 -12.92
C ALA A 37 1.33 -12.64 -11.87
N ALA A 38 0.28 -13.26 -11.32
CA ALA A 38 -0.50 -12.65 -10.24
C ALA A 38 0.37 -12.37 -8.99
N SER A 39 1.24 -13.31 -8.62
CA SER A 39 2.20 -13.16 -7.52
C SER A 39 3.20 -12.02 -7.77
N ALA A 40 3.70 -11.87 -9.00
CA ALA A 40 4.59 -10.78 -9.36
C ALA A 40 3.92 -9.40 -9.20
N LEU A 41 2.66 -9.26 -9.64
CA LEU A 41 1.89 -8.02 -9.45
C LEU A 41 1.68 -7.70 -7.96
N LEU A 42 1.31 -8.69 -7.15
CA LEU A 42 1.14 -8.52 -5.71
C LEU A 42 2.45 -8.09 -5.02
N LYS A 43 3.59 -8.67 -5.40
CA LYS A 43 4.91 -8.27 -4.88
C LYS A 43 5.26 -6.83 -5.24
N ARG A 44 4.94 -6.40 -6.46
CA ARG A 44 5.15 -5.01 -6.90
C ARG A 44 4.27 -4.05 -6.08
N HIS A 45 2.99 -4.37 -5.90
CA HIS A 45 2.08 -3.55 -5.08
C HIS A 45 2.59 -3.42 -3.63
N LYS A 46 3.06 -4.53 -3.04
CA LYS A 46 3.71 -4.51 -1.71
C LYS A 46 4.88 -3.52 -1.65
N GLN A 47 5.74 -3.48 -2.68
CA GLN A 47 6.87 -2.55 -2.70
C GLN A 47 6.42 -1.09 -2.79
N GLN A 48 5.34 -0.80 -3.54
CA GLN A 48 4.75 0.53 -3.60
C GLN A 48 4.21 0.97 -2.24
N LEU A 49 3.45 0.11 -1.56
CA LEU A 49 2.95 0.39 -0.20
C LEU A 49 4.09 0.66 0.79
N LEU A 50 5.19 -0.10 0.70
CA LEU A 50 6.36 0.14 1.56
C LEU A 50 7.03 1.49 1.26
N ALA A 51 7.11 1.89 -0.01
CA ALA A 51 7.65 3.19 -0.39
C ALA A 51 6.76 4.34 0.09
N GLU A 52 5.44 4.20 -0.03
CA GLU A 52 4.46 5.16 0.47
C GLU A 52 4.53 5.28 2.00
N LEU A 53 4.63 4.16 2.71
CA LEU A 53 4.82 4.13 4.16
C LEU A 53 6.11 4.83 4.57
N HIS A 54 7.22 4.56 3.88
CA HIS A 54 8.50 5.22 4.17
C HIS A 54 8.42 6.74 3.96
N ASN A 55 7.82 7.18 2.86
CA ASN A 55 7.60 8.61 2.57
C ASN A 55 6.67 9.27 3.60
N ALA A 56 5.59 8.60 4.01
CA ALA A 56 4.72 9.08 5.06
C ALA A 56 5.48 9.23 6.38
N GLY A 57 6.32 8.25 6.75
CA GLY A 57 7.20 8.33 7.91
C GLY A 57 8.10 9.57 7.88
N GLN A 58 8.81 9.80 6.76
CA GLN A 58 9.67 10.98 6.60
C GLN A 58 8.91 12.32 6.76
N LYS A 59 7.66 12.37 6.28
CA LYS A 59 6.82 13.57 6.44
C LYS A 59 6.40 13.78 7.90
N VAL A 60 6.10 12.70 8.63
CA VAL A 60 5.78 12.77 10.05
C VAL A 60 7.00 13.23 10.85
N ASP A 61 8.18 12.68 10.58
CA ASP A 61 9.43 13.09 11.25
C ASP A 61 9.71 14.59 11.06
N LEU A 62 9.51 15.11 9.84
CA LEU A 62 9.65 16.54 9.56
C LEU A 62 8.59 17.37 10.31
N LEU A 63 7.34 16.90 10.35
CA LEU A 63 6.27 17.59 11.06
C LEU A 63 6.58 17.66 12.57
N ASP A 64 7.05 16.58 13.16
CA ASP A 64 7.45 16.52 14.57
C ASP A 64 8.61 17.47 14.87
N PHE A 65 9.59 17.55 13.96
CA PHE A 65 10.68 18.52 14.08
C PHE A 65 10.17 19.97 14.05
N LEU A 66 9.28 20.30 13.11
CA LEU A 66 8.70 21.66 13.02
C LEU A 66 7.88 22.00 14.27
N LEU A 67 7.07 21.06 14.77
CA LEU A 67 6.31 21.23 16.01
C LEU A 67 7.23 21.44 17.23
N TYR A 68 8.33 20.70 17.30
CA TYR A 68 9.35 20.89 18.33
C TYR A 68 9.97 22.29 18.26
N GLN A 69 10.31 22.78 17.07
CA GLN A 69 10.86 24.13 16.90
C GLN A 69 9.88 25.20 17.36
N ILE A 70 8.62 25.12 16.92
CA ILE A 70 7.57 26.08 17.31
C ILE A 70 7.36 26.09 18.82
N LYS A 71 7.37 24.91 19.47
CA LYS A 71 7.15 24.79 20.92
C LYS A 71 8.31 25.38 21.74
N ASN A 72 9.56 25.21 21.27
CA ASN A 72 10.76 25.52 22.07
C ASN A 72 11.49 26.80 21.63
N HIS A 73 11.08 27.40 20.52
CA HIS A 73 11.42 28.79 20.16
C HIS A 73 10.11 29.56 19.99
N PRO A 74 9.36 29.83 21.08
CA PRO A 74 8.24 30.76 20.99
C PRO A 74 8.79 32.08 20.44
N HIS A 75 8.19 32.55 19.34
CA HIS A 75 8.48 33.83 18.71
C HIS A 75 8.72 34.90 19.78
N ASN A 76 9.98 35.33 19.90
CA ASN A 76 10.35 36.50 20.69
C ASN A 76 10.28 37.69 19.73
N ASP A 77 9.06 38.03 19.32
CA ASP A 77 8.71 39.30 18.67
C ASP A 77 8.31 40.32 19.74
#